data_AF-A0A2G6APM3-F1
#
_entry.id   AF-A0A2G6APM3-F1
#
_cell.length_a   1.000
_cell.length_b   1.000
_cell.length_c   1.000
_cell.angle_alpha   90.00
_cell.angle_beta   90.00
_cell.angle_gamma   90.00
#
_symmetry.space_group_name_H-M   'P 1'
#
loop_
_entity.id
_entity.type
_entity.pdbx_description
1 polymer ?
#
loop_
_entity_poly.entity_id
_entity_poly.type
_entity_poly.pdbx_seq_one_letter_code
_entity_poly.pdbx_strand_id
1 'polypeptide(L)' 'MLKSIGILLIAAAIAWFEVPSLLEKKHKKELLAFSIFLTIGVALSIVLAFGKTLPSPMELLTFLFTLLTDLMAPLL' A
#
# COMPACT_ATOMS: atom_id res chain seq x y z
N MET A 1 8.89 11.30 12.00
CA MET A 1 8.75 10.39 13.17
C MET A 1 7.31 10.33 13.67
N LEU A 2 6.76 11.38 14.31
CA LEU A 2 5.41 11.36 14.90
C LEU A 2 4.26 11.03 13.92
N LYS A 3 4.34 11.51 12.67
CA LYS A 3 3.35 11.21 11.61
C LYS A 3 3.26 9.72 11.27
N SER A 4 4.39 9.02 11.22
CA SER A 4 4.45 7.58 10.89
C SER A 4 3.82 6.72 11.98
N ILE A 5 4.02 7.08 13.26
CA ILE A 5 3.34 6.44 14.39
C ILE A 5 1.82 6.59 14.30
N GLY A 6 1.32 7.77 13.91
CA GLY A 6 -0.11 8.00 13.73
C GLY A 6 -0.71 7.12 12.63
N ILE A 7 -0.01 7.00 11.50
CA ILE A 7 -0.40 6.12 10.38
C ILE A 7 -0.44 4.66 10.82
N LEU A 8 0.56 4.21 11.57
CA LEU A 8 0.64 2.83 12.06
C LEU A 8 -0.48 2.52 13.07
N LEU A 9 -0.82 3.47 13.95
CA LEU A 9 -1.93 3.35 14.90
C LEU A 9 -3.28 3.23 14.20
N ILE A 10 -3.52 4.06 13.17
CA ILE A 10 -4.75 3.99 12.37
C ILE A 10 -4.81 2.66 11.62
N ALA A 11 -3.72 2.23 10.98
CA ALA A 11 -3.66 0.95 10.28
C ALA A 11 -3.91 -0.23 11.22
N ALA A 12 -3.35 -0.18 12.45
CA ALA A 12 -3.59 -1.19 13.47
C ALA A 12 -5.07 -1.20 13.93
N ALA A 13 -5.69 -0.05 14.10
CA ALA A 13 -7.11 0.05 14.47
C ALA A 13 -8.03 -0.51 13.38
N ILE A 14 -7.75 -0.18 12.11
CA ILE A 14 -8.49 -0.73 10.95
C ILE A 14 -8.30 -2.24 10.91
N ALA A 15 -7.05 -2.72 11.00
CA ALA A 15 -6.79 -4.16 11.03
C ALA A 15 -7.51 -4.86 12.20
N TRP A 16 -7.54 -4.26 13.39
CA TRP A 16 -8.21 -4.85 14.55
C TRP A 16 -9.72 -4.95 14.40
N PHE A 17 -10.34 -4.07 13.60
CA PHE A 17 -11.78 -4.12 13.33
C PHE A 17 -12.12 -5.03 12.14
N GLU A 18 -11.36 -4.91 11.06
CA GLU A 18 -11.62 -5.63 9.81
C GLU A 18 -11.14 -7.09 9.87
N VAL A 19 -9.93 -7.38 10.38
CA VAL A 19 -9.35 -8.74 10.40
C VAL A 19 -10.21 -9.77 11.13
N PRO A 20 -10.72 -9.52 12.36
CA PRO A 20 -11.59 -10.50 13.01
C PRO A 20 -12.92 -10.66 12.26
N SER A 21 -13.53 -9.57 11.80
CA SER A 21 -14.77 -9.60 11.00
C SER A 21 -14.62 -10.42 9.70
N LEU A 22 -13.47 -10.33 9.04
CA LEU A 22 -13.13 -11.09 7.82
C LEU A 22 -12.74 -12.55 8.09
N LEU A 23 -12.08 -12.83 9.22
CA LEU A 23 -11.75 -14.18 9.66
C LEU A 23 -13.00 -14.97 10.07
N GLU A 24 -13.92 -14.34 10.79
CA GLU A 24 -15.19 -14.96 11.23
C GLU A 24 -16.04 -15.39 10.04
N LYS A 25 -16.02 -14.63 8.93
CA LYS A 25 -16.75 -14.98 7.71
C LYS A 25 -16.03 -15.97 6.79
N LYS A 26 -14.87 -16.54 7.18
CA LYS A 26 -14.02 -17.46 6.37
C LYS A 26 -13.61 -16.94 4.99
N HIS A 27 -13.73 -15.64 4.72
CA HIS A 27 -13.41 -15.05 3.42
C HIS A 27 -11.90 -14.77 3.29
N LYS A 28 -11.11 -15.85 3.14
CA LYS A 28 -9.65 -15.76 2.96
C LYS A 28 -9.23 -14.89 1.77
N LYS A 29 -10.05 -14.84 0.70
CA LYS A 29 -9.80 -14.01 -0.48
C LYS A 29 -9.97 -12.51 -0.19
N GLU A 30 -10.99 -12.15 0.58
CA GLU A 30 -11.22 -10.75 0.97
C GLU A 30 -10.18 -10.30 1.99
N LEU A 31 -9.77 -11.18 2.92
CA LEU A 31 -8.67 -10.89 3.85
C LEU A 31 -7.36 -10.61 3.09
N LEU A 32 -7.08 -11.37 2.04
CA LEU A 32 -5.91 -11.17 1.19
C LEU A 32 -5.98 -9.82 0.47
N ALA A 33 -7.13 -9.49 -0.15
CA ALA A 33 -7.33 -8.22 -0.83
C ALA A 33 -7.20 -7.03 0.13
N PHE A 34 -7.81 -7.12 1.31
CA PHE A 34 -7.71 -6.12 2.37
C PHE A 34 -6.26 -5.93 2.83
N SER A 35 -5.54 -7.03 3.09
CA SER A 35 -4.14 -6.97 3.53
C SER A 35 -3.23 -6.34 2.48
N ILE A 36 -3.44 -6.65 1.19
CA ILE A 36 -2.71 -6.03 0.07
C ILE A 36 -3.00 -4.52 0.03
N PHE A 37 -4.27 -4.12 0.06
CA PHE A 37 -4.66 -2.71 0.04
C PHE A 37 -4.13 -1.93 1.25
N LEU A 38 -4.24 -2.52 2.45
CA LEU A 38 -3.75 -1.92 3.69
C LEU A 38 -2.23 -1.74 3.63
N THR A 39 -1.51 -2.76 3.16
CA THR A 39 -0.05 -2.70 2.99
C THR A 39 0.36 -1.60 2.01
N ILE A 40 -0.32 -1.49 0.86
CA ILE A 40 -0.07 -0.43 -0.12
C ILE A 40 -0.34 0.94 0.50
N GLY A 41 -1.47 1.13 1.18
CA GLY A 41 -1.85 2.39 1.82
C GLY A 41 -0.86 2.82 2.90
N VAL A 42 -0.40 1.87 3.73
CA VAL A 42 0.62 2.11 4.77
C VAL A 42 1.97 2.44 4.14
N ALA A 43 2.41 1.68 3.14
CA ALA A 43 3.68 1.94 2.45
C ALA A 43 3.69 3.35 1.82
N LEU A 44 2.63 3.73 1.10
CA LEU A 44 2.47 5.07 0.53
C LEU A 44 2.47 6.15 1.61
N SER A 45 1.75 5.93 2.71
CA SER A 45 1.67 6.86 3.82
C SER A 45 3.02 7.04 4.53
N ILE A 46 3.81 5.97 4.68
CA ILE A 46 5.17 6.02 5.24
C ILE A 46 6.10 6.81 4.32
N VAL A 47 6.03 6.60 3.00
CA VAL A 47 6.82 7.34 2.01
C VAL A 47 6.50 8.84 2.09
N LEU A 48 5.22 9.20 2.16
CA LEU A 48 4.74 10.56 2.40
C LEU A 48 5.24 11.13 3.73
N ALA A 49 5.18 10.34 4.81
CA ALA A 49 5.58 10.77 6.15
C ALA A 49 7.09 10.97 6.30
N PHE A 50 7.89 10.30 5.47
CA PHE A 50 9.34 10.49 5.40
C PHE A 50 9.76 11.80 4.72
N GLY A 51 8.80 12.59 4.22
CA GLY A 51 9.09 13.86 3.58
C GLY A 51 9.66 13.72 2.18
N LYS A 52 9.66 12.51 1.60
CA LYS A 52 9.71 12.38 0.15
C LYS A 52 8.45 13.06 -0.37
N THR A 53 8.63 14.15 -1.11
CA THR A 53 7.55 14.75 -1.88
C THR A 53 6.88 13.63 -2.64
N LEU A 54 5.56 13.54 -2.50
CA LEU A 54 4.78 12.58 -3.27
C LEU A 54 5.24 12.77 -4.72
N PRO A 55 5.85 11.75 -5.35
CA PRO A 55 6.34 11.88 -6.70
C PRO A 55 5.19 12.44 -7.51
N SER A 56 5.47 13.47 -8.29
CA SER A 56 4.43 14.15 -9.05
C SER A 56 3.63 13.11 -9.85
N PRO A 57 2.35 13.34 -10.18
CA PRO A 57 1.57 12.38 -10.95
C PRO A 57 2.30 11.92 -12.23
N MET A 58 3.12 12.81 -12.81
CA MET A 58 4.05 12.51 -13.89
C MET A 58 5.16 11.52 -13.51
N GLU A 59 5.85 11.69 -12.38
CA GLU A 59 6.89 10.76 -11.93
C GLU A 59 6.34 9.38 -11.54
N LEU A 60 5.14 9.33 -10.94
CA LEU A 60 4.45 8.06 -10.70
C LEU A 60 4.12 7.35 -12.01
N LEU A 61 3.67 8.10 -13.02
CA LEU A 61 3.41 7.58 -14.35
C LEU A 61 4.71 7.09 -14.99
N THR A 62 5.80 7.86 -14.91
CA THR A 62 7.12 7.45 -15.41
C THR A 62 7.59 6.17 -14.71
N PHE A 63 7.46 6.05 -13.40
CA PHE A 63 7.83 4.83 -12.67
C PHE A 63 7.02 3.62 -13.13
N LEU A 64 5.71 3.79 -13.34
CA LEU A 64 4.84 2.72 -13.83
C LEU A 64 5.21 2.30 -15.27
N PHE A 65 5.49 3.27 -16.13
CA PHE A 65 5.94 3.02 -17.50
C PHE A 65 7.32 2.37 -17.54
N THR A 66 8.29 2.84 -16.74
CA THR A 66 9.62 2.23 -16.64
C THR A 66 9.52 0.79 -16.16
N LEU A 67 8.73 0.51 -15.12
CA LEU A 67 8.53 -0.85 -14.64
C LEU A 67 7.93 -1.74 -15.75
N LEU A 68 6.96 -1.22 -16.50
CA LEU A 68 6.35 -1.95 -17.60
C LEU A 68 7.34 -2.18 -18.75
N THR A 69 8.13 -1.17 -19.12
CA THR A 69 9.16 -1.28 -20.16
C THR A 69 10.26 -2.27 -19.76
N ASP A 70 10.68 -2.29 -18.50
CA ASP A 70 11.70 -3.23 -18.00
C ASP A 70 11.20 -4.68 -18.04
N LEU A 71 9.92 -4.91 -17.74
CA LEU A 71 9.30 -6.23 -17.90
C LEU A 71 9.14 -6.65 -19.37
N MET A 72 8.99 -5.69 -20.28
CA MET A 72 8.84 -5.94 -21.72
C MET A 72 10.17 -6.00 -22.48
N ALA A 73 11.23 -5.37 -21.98
CA ALA A 73 12.57 -5.39 -22.55
C ALA A 73 13.15 -6.80 -22.76
N PRO A 74 12.97 -7.79 -21.87
CA PRO A 74 13.43 -9.15 -22.11
C PRO A 74 12.56 -9.95 -23.08
N LEU A 75 11.44 -9.40 -23.57
CA LEU A 75 10.52 -10.05 -24.51
C LEU A 75 10.65 -9.54 -25.96
N LEU A 76 11.57 -8.60 -26.21
CA LEU A 76 11.91 -8.00 -27.50
C LEU A 76 13.31 -8.41 -27.95
#